data_AF-A0A3A4V8C0-F1
#
_entry.id   AF-A0A3A4V8C0-F1
#
_cell.length_a   1.000
_cell.length_b   1.000
_cell.length_c   1.000
_cell.angle_alpha   90.00
_cell.angle_beta   90.00
_cell.angle_gamma   90.00
#
_symmetry.space_group_name_H-M   'P 1'
#
loop_
_entity.id
_entity.type
_entity.pdbx_description
1 polymer ?
#
loop_
_entity_poly.entity_id
_entity_poly.type
_entity_poly.pdbx_seq_one_letter_code
_entity_poly.pdbx_strand_id
1 'polypeptide(L)'
;MVAKETTLNELGETLAYVVEHMATKDDIANMATKDDIAVIRAEMATKADIAGIMEELADIKLRLKTIEPLVEDHAGHSKEIDHALERISAIEKHLGFKPKAA
;
A
#
# COMPACT_ATOMS: atom_id res chain seq x y z
N MET A 1 -15.58 -21.63 -67.94
CA MET A 1 -15.68 -22.25 -66.61
C MET A 1 -17.15 -22.25 -66.22
N VAL A 2 -17.76 -23.41 -66.02
CA VAL A 2 -19.15 -23.51 -65.57
C VAL A 2 -19.13 -23.36 -64.04
N ALA A 3 -19.91 -22.44 -63.49
CA ALA A 3 -20.03 -22.27 -62.04
C ALA A 3 -20.68 -23.54 -61.46
N LYS A 4 -20.06 -24.15 -60.45
CA LYS A 4 -20.65 -25.28 -59.74
C LYS A 4 -21.81 -24.74 -58.90
N GLU A 5 -23.03 -25.20 -59.18
CA GLU A 5 -24.21 -24.85 -58.37
C GLU A 5 -24.13 -25.56 -57.01
N THR A 6 -24.32 -24.79 -55.93
CA THR A 6 -24.35 -25.33 -54.57
C THR A 6 -25.68 -26.04 -54.32
N THR A 7 -25.62 -27.24 -53.78
CA THR A 7 -26.81 -28.03 -53.47
C THR A 7 -27.39 -27.67 -52.09
N LEU A 8 -28.66 -28.00 -51.86
CA LEU A 8 -29.30 -27.84 -50.54
C LEU A 8 -28.59 -28.65 -49.43
N ASN A 9 -28.00 -29.80 -49.78
CA ASN A 9 -27.27 -30.62 -48.82
C ASN A 9 -25.96 -29.95 -48.40
N GLU A 10 -25.20 -29.42 -49.37
CA GLU A 10 -23.99 -28.63 -49.09
C GLU A 10 -24.33 -27.41 -48.20
N LEU A 11 -25.49 -26.76 -48.44
CA LEU A 11 -25.97 -25.68 -47.56
C LEU A 11 -26.30 -26.16 -46.14
N GLY A 12 -26.97 -27.31 -45.99
CA GLY A 12 -27.29 -27.89 -44.68
C GLY A 12 -26.02 -28.25 -43.88
N GLU A 13 -25.03 -28.83 -44.54
CA GLU A 13 -23.73 -29.17 -43.95
C GLU A 13 -22.98 -27.92 -43.48
N THR A 14 -22.93 -26.87 -44.31
CA THR A 14 -22.28 -25.60 -43.92
C THR A 14 -22.99 -24.92 -42.75
N LEU A 15 -24.32 -24.97 -42.69
CA LEU A 15 -25.07 -24.41 -41.57
C LEU A 15 -24.82 -25.16 -40.27
N ALA A 16 -24.79 -26.50 -40.31
CA ALA A 16 -24.47 -27.32 -39.15
C ALA A 16 -23.07 -26.99 -38.60
N TYR A 17 -22.09 -26.88 -39.49
CA TYR A 17 -20.73 -26.49 -39.13
C TYR A 17 -20.69 -25.11 -38.43
N VAL A 18 -21.41 -24.11 -38.97
CA VAL A 18 -21.47 -22.77 -38.40
C VAL A 18 -22.14 -22.76 -37.02
N VAL A 19 -23.24 -23.51 -36.84
CA VAL A 19 -23.94 -23.62 -35.55
C VAL A 19 -23.07 -24.28 -34.49
N GLU A 20 -22.26 -25.27 -34.86
CA GLU A 20 -21.34 -25.95 -33.94
C GLU A 20 -20.18 -25.05 -33.48
N HIS A 21 -19.75 -24.07 -34.30
CA HIS A 21 -18.55 -23.27 -34.05
C HIS A 21 -18.82 -21.80 -33.74
N MET A 22 -20.09 -21.35 -33.78
CA MET A 22 -20.43 -19.98 -33.41
C MET A 22 -20.34 -19.78 -31.90
N ALA A 23 -19.77 -18.66 -31.47
CA ALA A 23 -19.92 -18.21 -30.10
C ALA A 23 -21.37 -17.70 -29.88
N THR A 24 -21.94 -18.10 -28.77
CA THR A 24 -23.24 -17.67 -28.28
C THR A 24 -23.09 -16.46 -27.36
N LYS A 25 -24.23 -15.90 -26.94
CA LYS A 25 -24.24 -14.83 -25.94
C LYS A 25 -23.75 -15.30 -24.58
N ASP A 26 -23.99 -16.56 -24.24
CA ASP A 26 -23.58 -17.14 -22.96
C ASP A 26 -22.06 -17.33 -22.92
N ASP A 27 -21.42 -17.64 -24.06
CA ASP A 27 -19.96 -17.75 -24.17
C ASP A 27 -19.25 -16.43 -23.83
N ILE A 28 -19.87 -15.29 -24.14
CA ILE A 28 -19.29 -13.96 -23.92
C ILE A 28 -19.78 -13.26 -22.65
N ALA A 29 -20.82 -13.78 -21.98
CA ALA A 29 -21.47 -13.11 -20.86
C ALA A 29 -20.52 -12.86 -19.67
N ASN A 30 -19.53 -13.73 -19.47
CA ASN A 30 -18.54 -13.63 -18.39
C ASN A 30 -17.15 -13.22 -18.87
N MET A 31 -17.01 -12.82 -20.14
CA MET A 31 -15.74 -12.32 -20.65
C MET A 31 -15.51 -10.89 -20.15
N ALA A 32 -14.33 -10.64 -19.59
CA ALA A 32 -13.92 -9.28 -19.24
C ALA A 32 -13.92 -8.38 -20.49
N THR A 33 -14.52 -7.21 -20.35
CA THR A 33 -14.60 -6.19 -21.38
C THR A 33 -13.37 -5.29 -21.35
N LYS A 34 -13.25 -4.44 -22.37
CA LYS A 34 -12.21 -3.41 -22.40
C LYS A 34 -12.40 -2.38 -21.28
N ASP A 35 -13.64 -2.12 -20.89
CA ASP A 35 -13.96 -1.17 -19.82
C ASP A 35 -13.53 -1.73 -18.46
N ASP A 36 -13.71 -3.02 -18.22
CA ASP A 36 -13.20 -3.70 -17.02
C ASP A 36 -11.67 -3.53 -16.89
N ILE A 37 -10.94 -3.69 -18.00
CA ILE A 37 -9.49 -3.48 -18.04
C ILE A 37 -9.13 -2.00 -17.82
N ALA A 38 -9.93 -1.06 -18.33
CA ALA A 38 -9.68 0.36 -18.17
C ALA A 38 -9.81 0.78 -16.70
N VAL A 39 -10.81 0.27 -15.98
CA VAL A 39 -10.97 0.48 -14.53
C VAL A 39 -9.74 -0.04 -13.78
N ILE A 40 -9.32 -1.28 -14.04
CA ILE A 40 -8.12 -1.86 -13.41
C ILE A 40 -6.89 -0.97 -13.66
N ARG A 41 -6.70 -0.48 -14.89
CA ARG A 41 -5.55 0.39 -15.20
C ARG A 41 -5.60 1.75 -14.51
N ALA A 42 -6.80 2.29 -14.28
CA ALA A 42 -6.98 3.57 -13.60
C ALA A 42 -6.74 3.47 -12.09
N GLU A 43 -7.08 2.34 -11.47
CA GLU A 43 -6.94 2.12 -10.02
C GLU A 43 -5.59 1.51 -9.61
N MET A 44 -4.92 0.83 -10.53
CA MET A 44 -3.65 0.17 -10.23
C MET A 44 -2.55 1.18 -9.94
N ALA A 45 -1.93 1.05 -8.77
CA ALA A 45 -0.75 1.82 -8.40
C ALA A 45 0.36 1.66 -9.43
N THR A 46 0.97 2.78 -9.78
CA THR A 46 2.05 2.87 -10.75
C THR A 46 3.41 2.80 -10.07
N LYS A 47 4.47 2.67 -10.88
CA LYS A 47 5.85 2.75 -10.38
C LYS A 47 6.17 4.12 -9.77
N ALA A 48 5.51 5.19 -10.22
CA ALA A 48 5.72 6.52 -9.69
C ALA A 48 5.18 6.64 -8.26
N ASP A 49 4.00 6.05 -7.99
CA ASP A 49 3.41 6.01 -6.65
C ASP A 49 4.34 5.30 -5.66
N ILE A 50 4.91 4.16 -6.08
CA ILE A 50 5.89 3.41 -5.27
C ILE A 50 7.17 4.24 -5.06
N ALA A 51 7.66 4.94 -6.09
CA ALA A 51 8.86 5.77 -5.97
C ALA A 51 8.66 6.91 -4.96
N GLY A 52 7.49 7.56 -4.95
CA GLY A 52 7.15 8.59 -3.96
C GLY A 52 7.18 8.05 -2.54
N ILE A 53 6.57 6.88 -2.30
CA ILE A 53 6.61 6.22 -0.98
C ILE A 53 8.05 5.89 -0.57
N MET A 54 8.88 5.43 -1.50
CA MET A 54 10.29 5.12 -1.21
C MET A 54 11.09 6.35 -0.83
N GLU A 55 10.84 7.50 -1.46
CA GLU A 55 11.47 8.77 -1.14
C GLU A 55 11.08 9.25 0.27
N GLU A 56 9.78 9.22 0.60
CA GLU A 56 9.29 9.56 1.94
C GLU A 56 9.88 8.64 3.01
N LEU A 57 9.94 7.32 2.77
CA LEU A 57 10.56 6.37 3.69
C LEU A 57 12.05 6.63 3.89
N ALA A 58 12.77 7.04 2.85
CA ALA A 58 14.18 7.39 2.95
C ALA A 58 14.40 8.64 3.82
N ASP A 59 13.56 9.67 3.64
CA ASP A 59 13.59 10.89 4.44
C ASP A 59 13.22 10.61 5.92
N ILE A 60 12.16 9.83 6.17
CA ILE A 60 11.79 9.41 7.53
C ILE A 60 12.95 8.68 8.21
N LYS A 61 13.63 7.78 7.48
CA LYS A 61 14.77 7.04 8.02
C LYS A 61 15.93 7.98 8.39
N LEU A 62 16.18 9.02 7.59
CA LEU A 62 17.20 10.03 7.90
C LEU A 62 16.84 10.85 9.15
N ARG A 63 15.58 11.26 9.28
CA ARG A 63 15.08 11.98 10.45
C ARG A 63 15.19 11.13 11.71
N LEU A 64 14.83 9.85 11.64
CA LEU A 64 14.98 8.91 12.77
C LEU A 64 16.43 8.79 13.21
N LYS A 65 17.37 8.64 12.26
CA LYS A 65 18.81 8.60 12.56
C LYS A 65 19.31 9.86 13.25
N THR A 66 18.70 11.01 12.95
CA THR A 66 19.05 12.29 13.58
C THR A 66 18.50 12.38 15.02
N ILE A 67 17.34 11.79 15.28
CA ILE A 67 16.67 11.84 16.59
C ILE A 67 17.23 10.82 17.58
N GLU A 68 17.71 9.66 17.12
CA GLU A 68 18.32 8.62 17.96
C GLU A 68 19.30 9.16 19.03
N PRO A 69 20.35 9.93 18.68
CA PRO A 69 21.30 10.44 19.68
C PRO A 69 20.68 11.48 20.62
N LEU A 70 19.68 12.25 20.17
CA LEU A 70 19.01 13.24 21.01
C LEU A 70 18.18 12.56 22.11
N VAL A 71 17.56 11.42 21.81
CA VAL A 71 16.79 10.65 22.80
C VAL A 71 17.72 10.00 23.83
N GLU A 72 18.88 9.52 23.41
CA GLU A 72 19.89 8.97 24.31
C GLU A 72 20.41 10.03 25.30
N ASP A 73 20.66 11.25 24.82
CA ASP A 73 21.06 12.39 25.64
C ASP A 73 20.01 12.78 26.69
N HIS A 74 18.72 12.77 26.33
CA HIS A 74 17.62 13.02 27.29
C HIS A 74 17.60 12.00 28.43
N ALA A 75 17.94 10.74 28.17
CA ALA A 75 18.03 9.71 29.22
C ALA A 75 19.17 10.00 30.21
N GLY A 76 20.28 10.58 29.72
CA GLY A 76 21.37 11.09 30.55
C GLY A 76 20.92 12.23 31.46
N HIS A 77 20.33 13.28 30.86
CA HIS A 77 19.80 14.42 31.60
C HIS A 77 18.76 14.01 32.67
N SER A 78 17.91 13.02 32.40
CA SER A 78 16.97 12.51 33.39
C SER A 78 17.66 12.01 34.65
N LYS A 79 18.77 11.27 34.53
CA LYS A 79 19.54 10.77 35.68
C LYS A 79 20.18 11.91 36.46
N GLU A 80 20.71 12.90 35.76
CA GLU A 80 21.30 14.09 36.40
C GLU A 80 20.25 14.88 37.19
N ILE A 81 19.04 15.00 36.64
CA ILE A 81 17.89 15.60 37.32
C ILE A 81 17.52 14.79 38.58
N ASP A 82 17.44 13.46 38.49
CA ASP A 82 17.13 12.60 39.65
C ASP A 82 18.16 12.81 40.77
N HIS A 83 19.45 12.79 40.45
CA HIS A 83 20.52 13.07 41.42
C HIS A 83 20.45 14.48 42.00
N ALA A 84 20.10 15.47 41.18
CA ALA A 84 19.91 16.84 41.66
C ALA A 84 18.73 16.93 42.65
N LEU A 85 17.62 16.24 42.36
CA LEU A 85 16.45 16.17 43.24
C LEU A 85 16.77 15.48 44.58
N GLU A 86 17.56 14.40 44.56
CA GLU A 86 18.04 13.74 45.79
C GLU A 86 18.88 14.69 46.65
N ARG A 87 19.82 15.42 46.03
CA ARG A 87 20.66 16.41 46.70
C ARG A 87 19.85 17.56 47.28
N ILE A 88 18.86 18.06 46.54
CA ILE A 88 17.94 19.10 47.00
C ILE A 88 17.15 18.60 48.22
N SER A 89 16.59 17.39 48.16
CA SER A 89 15.82 16.79 49.27
C SER A 89 16.67 16.67 50.55
N ALA A 90 17.95 16.29 50.42
CA ALA A 90 18.87 16.22 51.54
C ALA A 90 19.16 17.59 52.16
N ILE A 91 19.32 18.63 51.33
CA ILE A 91 19.53 20.02 51.77
C ILE A 91 18.28 20.56 52.45
N GLU A 92 17.10 20.36 51.86
CA GLU A 92 15.82 20.78 52.44
C GLU A 92 15.60 20.20 53.84
N LYS A 93 15.90 18.90 54.02
CA LYS A 93 15.86 18.23 55.32
C LYS A 93 16.85 18.84 56.33
N HIS A 94 18.06 19.18 55.89
CA HIS A 94 19.06 19.80 56.76
C HIS A 94 18.68 21.21 57.21
N LEU A 95 18.03 21.98 56.33
CA LEU A 95 17.60 23.36 56.58
C LEU A 95 16.22 23.45 57.28
N GLY A 96 15.55 22.32 57.52
CA GLY A 96 14.25 22.27 58.21
C GLY A 96 13.07 22.70 57.33
N PHE A 97 13.22 22.73 56.00
CA PHE A 97 12.11 22.94 55.08
C PHE A 97 11.20 21.71 55.07
N LYS A 98 9.89 21.91 55.08
CA LYS A 98 8.92 20.82 54.89
C LYS A 98 8.87 20.49 53.39
N PRO A 99 8.83 19.20 53.01
CA PRO A 99 8.69 18.83 51.60
C PRO A 99 7.41 19.45 51.03
N LYS A 100 7.52 20.12 49.88
CA LYS A 100 6.37 20.59 49.14
C LYS A 100 5.67 19.33 48.61
N ALA A 101 4.49 19.02 49.15
CA ALA A 101 3.66 17.94 48.63
C ALA A 101 3.42 18.19 47.13
N ALA A 102 3.70 17.16 46.32
CA ALA A 102 3.40 17.15 44.89
C ALA A 102 1.89 17.20 44.65
#